data_AF-A0A093FEB0-F1
#
_entry.id   AF-A0A093FEB0-F1
#
_cell.length_a   1.000
_cell.length_b   1.000
_cell.length_c   1.000
_cell.angle_alpha   90.00
_cell.angle_beta   90.00
_cell.angle_gamma   90.00
#
_symmetry.space_group_name_H-M   'P 1'
#
loop_
_entity.id
_entity.type
_entity.pdbx_description
1 polymer ?
#
loop_
_entity_poly.entity_id
_entity_poly.type
_entity_poly.pdbx_seq_one_letter_code
_entity_poly.pdbx_strand_id
1 'polypeptide(L)'
;GRNHTERCLISSLIRYFCELRRDSPAAYAGCKLCPKDWQLHGERCYRLSKEEGNWTQSKKGCENQDAQLVVLQNKKEKVNTEEKA
;
A
#
# COMPACT_ATOMS: atom_id res chain seq x y z
N GLY A 1 -19.41 -4.68 -2.74
CA GLY A 1 -18.74 -4.78 -4.06
C GLY A 1 -18.85 -3.44 -4.77
N ARG A 2 -17.81 -3.00 -5.49
CA ARG A 2 -17.76 -1.64 -6.10
C ARG A 2 -18.78 -1.45 -7.22
N ASN A 3 -19.38 -0.27 -7.30
CA ASN A 3 -20.32 0.16 -8.34
C ASN A 3 -19.60 0.45 -9.69
N HIS A 4 -20.34 0.48 -10.80
CA HIS A 4 -19.84 0.73 -12.15
C HIS A 4 -19.07 2.06 -12.27
N THR A 5 -19.61 3.15 -11.71
CA THR A 5 -18.94 4.46 -11.71
C THR A 5 -17.59 4.42 -11.00
N GLU A 6 -17.52 3.74 -9.86
CA GLU A 6 -16.28 3.56 -9.10
C GLU A 6 -15.25 2.74 -9.90
N ARG A 7 -15.70 1.71 -10.64
CA ARG A 7 -14.82 0.94 -11.52
C ARG A 7 -14.24 1.80 -12.63
N CYS A 8 -15.04 2.68 -13.25
CA CYS A 8 -14.57 3.60 -14.29
C CYS A 8 -13.55 4.61 -13.75
N LEU A 9 -13.83 5.23 -12.59
CA LEU A 9 -12.90 6.17 -11.96
C LEU A 9 -11.56 5.51 -11.63
N ILE A 10 -11.59 4.30 -11.06
CA ILE A 10 -10.38 3.55 -10.75
C ILE A 10 -9.60 3.22 -12.03
N SER A 11 -10.28 2.82 -13.11
CA SER A 11 -9.63 2.55 -14.39
C SER A 11 -8.94 3.80 -14.98
N SER A 12 -9.57 4.96 -14.90
CA SER A 12 -9.01 6.22 -15.42
C SER A 12 -7.81 6.69 -14.59
N LEU A 13 -7.89 6.56 -13.26
CA LEU A 13 -6.79 6.91 -12.35
C LEU A 13 -5.58 5.99 -12.56
N ILE A 14 -5.80 4.68 -12.66
CA ILE A 14 -4.73 3.73 -12.99
C ILE A 14 -4.10 4.11 -14.33
N ARG A 15 -4.89 4.37 -15.37
CA ARG A 15 -4.34 4.76 -16.67
C ARG A 15 -3.44 6.01 -16.56
N TYR A 16 -3.95 7.09 -15.97
CA TYR A 16 -3.22 8.36 -15.85
C TYR A 16 -1.91 8.22 -15.06
N PHE A 17 -1.96 7.60 -13.88
CA PHE A 17 -0.77 7.47 -13.03
C PHE A 17 0.22 6.40 -13.51
N CYS A 18 -0.23 5.39 -14.24
CA CYS A 18 0.60 4.27 -14.68
C CYS A 18 1.18 4.45 -16.10
N GLU A 19 0.54 5.22 -16.98
CA GLU A 19 1.09 5.55 -18.31
C GLU A 19 2.38 6.38 -18.24
N LEU A 20 2.67 7.00 -17.09
CA LEU A 20 3.93 7.69 -16.80
C LEU A 20 5.15 6.76 -16.60
N ARG A 21 4.99 5.42 -16.64
CA ARG A 21 6.07 4.43 -16.40
C ARG A 21 6.40 3.55 -17.62
N ARG A 22 6.29 4.07 -18.85
CA ARG A 22 6.50 3.30 -20.09
C ARG A 22 7.93 2.79 -20.34
N ASP A 23 8.93 3.13 -19.52
CA ASP A 23 10.33 2.70 -19.73
C ASP A 23 10.76 1.44 -18.95
N SER A 24 9.85 0.70 -18.29
CA SER A 24 10.23 -0.52 -17.57
C SER A 24 9.30 -1.71 -17.83
N PRO A 25 9.83 -2.88 -18.26
CA PRO A 25 9.05 -4.12 -18.44
C PRO A 25 8.32 -4.61 -17.17
N ALA A 26 8.75 -4.14 -15.99
CA ALA A 26 8.07 -4.44 -14.72
C ALA A 26 6.73 -3.69 -14.54
N ALA A 27 6.44 -2.68 -15.36
CA ALA A 27 5.20 -1.90 -15.27
C ALA A 27 3.95 -2.65 -15.77
N TYR A 28 4.13 -3.72 -16.56
CA TYR A 28 3.04 -4.57 -17.03
C TYR A 28 2.60 -5.62 -16.01
N ALA A 29 3.41 -5.88 -14.98
CA ALA A 29 3.00 -6.67 -13.83
C ALA A 29 2.06 -5.84 -12.94
N GLY A 30 0.83 -5.63 -13.43
CA GLY A 30 -0.32 -5.09 -12.71
C GLY A 30 -0.05 -3.79 -11.96
N CYS A 31 -0.13 -2.64 -12.63
CA CYS A 31 -0.01 -1.36 -11.95
C CYS A 31 -0.99 -1.26 -10.76
N LYS A 32 -0.46 -1.17 -9.55
CA LYS A 32 -1.21 -1.00 -8.30
C LYS A 32 -0.98 0.40 -7.76
N LEU A 33 -2.06 1.02 -7.30
CA LEU A 33 -2.03 2.29 -6.58
C LEU A 33 -2.27 2.01 -5.09
N CYS A 34 -1.47 2.66 -4.24
CA CYS A 34 -1.68 2.67 -2.80
C CYS A 34 -2.39 3.96 -2.37
N PRO A 35 -3.07 3.96 -1.22
CA PRO A 35 -3.61 5.20 -0.66
C PRO A 35 -2.48 6.21 -0.39
N LYS A 36 -2.85 7.49 -0.24
CA LYS A 36 -1.88 8.55 0.05
C LYS A 36 -1.08 8.23 1.31
N ASP A 37 0.24 8.41 1.25
CA ASP A 37 1.20 8.13 2.34
C ASP A 37 1.39 6.64 2.67
N TRP A 38 1.00 5.74 1.76
CA TRP A 38 1.29 4.30 1.82
C TRP A 38 2.30 3.91 0.74
N GLN A 39 3.22 3.01 1.09
CA GLN A 39 4.27 2.51 0.21
C GLN A 39 3.88 1.14 -0.36
N LEU A 40 3.97 1.01 -1.69
CA LEU A 40 3.76 -0.26 -2.38
C LEU A 40 5.00 -1.14 -2.23
N HIS A 41 4.82 -2.35 -1.71
CA HIS A 41 5.84 -3.39 -1.70
C HIS A 41 5.23 -4.71 -2.19
N GLY A 42 5.75 -5.24 -3.30
CA GLY A 42 5.13 -6.35 -4.01
C GLY A 42 3.70 -6.01 -4.46
N GLU A 43 2.72 -6.73 -3.92
CA GLU A 43 1.30 -6.53 -4.23
C GLU A 43 0.50 -5.84 -3.11
N ARG A 44 1.18 -5.37 -2.05
CA ARG A 44 0.55 -4.82 -0.84
C ARG A 44 1.04 -3.43 -0.52
N CYS A 45 0.18 -2.66 0.14
CA CYS A 45 0.47 -1.31 0.59
C CYS A 45 0.78 -1.34 2.09
N TYR A 46 1.87 -0.69 2.50
CA TYR A 46 2.32 -0.63 3.88
C TYR A 46 2.48 0.82 4.32
N ARG A 47 2.21 1.10 5.59
CA ARG A 47 2.43 2.41 6.22
C ARG A 47 2.86 2.20 7.65
N LEU A 48 3.91 2.90 8.05
CA LEU A 48 4.34 2.94 9.44
C LEU A 48 3.55 4.01 10.19
N SER A 49 3.00 3.66 11.35
CA SER A 49 2.41 4.65 12.26
C SER A 49 3.52 5.50 12.87
N LYS A 50 3.26 6.80 13.03
CA LYS A 50 4.12 7.69 13.81
C LYS A 50 3.83 7.63 15.31
N GLU A 51 2.71 7.04 15.68
CA GLU A 51 2.27 6.90 17.07
C GLU A 51 2.90 5.66 17.70
N GLU A 52 3.51 5.83 18.86
CA GLU A 52 4.01 4.75 19.69
C GLU A 52 2.89 4.22 20.59
N GLY A 53 2.86 2.91 20.82
CA GLY A 53 1.85 2.29 21.66
C GLY A 53 2.12 0.80 21.85
N ASN A 54 1.34 0.19 22.73
CA ASN A 54 1.38 -1.27 22.88
C ASN A 54 0.71 -1.97 21.68
N TRP A 55 0.93 -3.28 21.56
CA TRP A 55 0.42 -4.09 20.47
C TRP A 55 -1.09 -3.92 20.21
N THR A 56 -1.88 -3.86 21.28
CA THR A 56 -3.34 -3.70 21.20
C THR A 56 -3.72 -2.33 20.63
N GLN A 57 -3.04 -1.26 21.06
CA GLN A 57 -3.24 0.08 20.53
C GLN A 57 -2.83 0.17 19.05
N SER A 58 -1.67 -0.39 18.69
CA SER A 58 -1.22 -0.41 17.29
C SER A 58 -2.18 -1.19 16.38
N LYS A 59 -2.71 -2.33 16.84
CA LYS A 59 -3.70 -3.11 16.08
C LYS A 59 -4.96 -2.30 15.81
N LYS A 60 -5.51 -1.67 16.86
CA LYS A 60 -6.70 -0.82 16.75
C LYS A 60 -6.45 0.41 15.85
N GLY A 61 -5.25 0.98 15.92
CA GLY A 61 -4.84 2.08 15.05
C GLY A 61 -4.87 1.71 13.56
N CYS A 62 -4.38 0.52 13.20
CA CYS A 62 -4.47 0.01 11.83
C CYS A 62 -5.93 -0.24 11.41
N GLU A 63 -6.73 -0.84 12.29
CA GLU A 63 -8.15 -1.12 12.01
C GLU A 63 -8.96 0.16 11.76
N ASN A 64 -8.68 1.25 12.48
CA ASN A 64 -9.28 2.56 12.26
C ASN A 64 -8.93 3.20 10.89
N GLN A 65 -7.92 2.67 10.20
CA GLN A 65 -7.50 3.09 8.85
C GLN A 65 -7.91 2.07 7.78
N ASP A 66 -8.87 1.18 8.08
CA ASP A 66 -9.29 0.07 7.23
C ASP A 66 -8.12 -0.84 6.79
N ALA A 67 -7.12 -0.96 7.67
CA ALA A 67 -5.90 -1.72 7.43
C ALA A 67 -5.66 -2.77 8.53
N GLN A 68 -4.69 -3.63 8.30
CA GLN A 68 -4.30 -4.68 9.24
C GLN A 68 -2.87 -4.44 9.73
N LEU A 69 -2.65 -4.62 11.04
CA LEU A 69 -1.32 -4.63 11.62
C LEU A 69 -0.48 -5.74 11.01
N VAL A 70 0.67 -5.38 10.42
CA VAL A 70 1.57 -6.34 9.79
C VAL A 70 2.29 -7.17 10.85
N VAL A 71 2.30 -8.50 10.67
CA VAL A 71 3.12 -9.41 11.46
C VAL A 71 4.21 -9.94 10.53
N LEU A 72 5.44 -9.51 10.75
CA LEU A 72 6.59 -9.84 9.90
C LEU A 72 7.06 -11.29 10.14
N GLN A 73 6.34 -12.26 9.59
CA GLN A 73 6.66 -13.68 9.74
C GLN A 73 7.76 -14.15 8.77
N ASN A 74 7.92 -13.50 7.61
CA ASN A 74 8.87 -13.91 6.56
C ASN A 74 10.05 -12.95 6.41
N LYS A 75 11.26 -13.48 6.17
CA LYS A 75 12.50 -12.70 5.97
C LYS A 75 12.39 -11.66 4.84
N LYS A 76 11.55 -11.89 3.83
CA LYS A 76 11.32 -10.96 2.70
C LYS A 76 10.65 -9.64 3.10
N GLU A 77 9.87 -9.63 4.18
CA GLU A 77 9.20 -8.39 4.65
C GLU A 77 10.05 -7.61 5.67
N LYS A 78 11.20 -8.15 6.10
CA LYS A 78 12.10 -7.51 7.06
C LYS A 78 13.12 -6.57 6.40
N VAL A 79 13.15 -6.51 5.06
CA VAL A 79 14.09 -5.69 4.32
C VAL A 79 13.44 -4.33 4.12
N ASN A 80 13.86 -3.35 4.92
CA ASN A 80 13.58 -1.91 4.80
C ASN A 80 12.44 -1.31 5.66
N THR A 81 12.39 -1.63 6.96
CA THR A 81 11.70 -0.77 7.96
C THR A 81 12.67 0.23 8.63
N GLU A 82 13.96 0.22 8.25
CA GLU A 82 15.00 1.09 8.80
C GLU A 82 15.49 2.11 7.75
N GLU A 83 14.67 3.05 7.29
CA GLU A 83 15.21 4.30 6.71
C GLU A 83 14.18 5.45 6.75
N LYS A 84 14.06 6.08 7.92
CA LYS A 84 14.04 7.54 8.11
C LYS A 84 13.81 7.85 9.59
N ALA A 85 14.92 7.92 10.33
CA ALA A 85 15.02 8.84 11.47
C ALA A 85 15.26 10.26 10.92
#